data_AF-A0A137PGH9-F1
#
_entry.id   AF-A0A137PGH9-F1
#
_cell.length_a   1.000
_cell.length_b   1.000
_cell.length_c   1.000
_cell.angle_alpha   90.00
_cell.angle_beta   90.00
_cell.angle_gamma   90.00
#
_symmetry.space_group_name_H-M   'P 1'
#
loop_
_entity.id
_entity.type
_entity.pdbx_description
1 polymer ?
#
loop_
_entity_poly.entity_id
_entity_poly.type
_entity_poly.pdbx_seq_one_letter_code
_entity_poly.pdbx_strand_id
1 'polypeptide(L)'
;MGMKENEIECLKSYLKKDMDIGPAKAMSQLLKETEITSSYSTFYTTFRRLREEIYPKNFKTDSSEIKTKNSGRYVKLLDTHLDCLKKYLKEDICIGNTEAADRLYKETGLKVSPVTVREALIKLEKELNQERLESSPSSLESKTDTKPWNYGYKLKAVHIDCLKKYLSENRSIGYTEAWNRLCKETNLKVSSSTIRNVLITLKKEMGDITPESQPSNSKAKIRCSKESNRFKIKDLHIDYLKQYLKENNFIKCEEARTKLFKETGLEVSVTAIRNTLYELKRQNNTKNSQLTSPSHSYSAKLNSWGYGYKLKDFHINCIKNYLNENNSIKCEEIRTKLFKETGLEVSYTSVYKVFNKFKEEINIEQSSIPSPVSDTKIKSKSRGYDYKLKDLHIECLKKYIKEDVLICGTKARDQLYKETGLEASVTCIRTALINIRKQLNSENILISSPSSNQILNNKAWKFGFKLKQVHVDLLKKYLNESPLIGGTSAAERLKLDTGIEISQFPVNKALKILRREIEQEKSELHLSIP
;
A
#
# COMPACT_ATOMS: atom_id res chain seq x y z
N MET A 1 3.03 35.40 20.32
CA MET A 1 3.10 35.80 21.74
C MET A 1 3.98 34.82 22.48
N GLY A 2 5.02 35.30 23.16
CA GLY A 2 5.79 34.51 24.11
C GLY A 2 5.03 34.34 25.42
N MET A 3 5.49 33.43 26.29
CA MET A 3 5.01 33.36 27.67
C MET A 3 5.41 34.64 28.42
N LYS A 4 4.54 35.11 29.31
CA LYS A 4 4.80 36.24 30.20
C LYS A 4 5.81 35.83 31.28
N GLU A 5 6.51 36.80 31.85
CA GLU A 5 7.57 36.55 32.83
C GLU A 5 7.06 35.80 34.07
N ASN A 6 5.86 36.14 34.55
CA ASN A 6 5.23 35.46 35.69
C ASN A 6 4.95 33.96 35.41
N GLU A 7 4.57 33.61 34.18
CA GLU A 7 4.38 32.21 33.79
C GLU A 7 5.72 31.45 33.74
N ILE A 8 6.79 32.13 33.31
CA ILE A 8 8.14 31.56 33.26
C ILE A 8 8.66 31.30 34.68
N GLU A 9 8.51 32.25 35.60
CA GLU A 9 8.90 32.09 37.01
C GLU A 9 8.14 30.94 37.68
N CYS A 10 6.84 30.83 37.41
CA CYS A 10 5.99 29.75 37.88
C CYS A 10 6.52 28.38 37.40
N LEU A 11 6.85 28.23 36.11
CA LEU A 11 7.44 27.00 35.58
C LEU A 11 8.83 26.70 36.16
N LYS A 12 9.67 27.72 36.39
CA LYS A 12 10.96 27.53 37.07
C LYS A 12 10.75 26.98 38.49
N SER A 13 9.71 27.43 39.20
CA SER A 13 9.39 26.92 40.54
C SER A 13 8.97 25.44 40.52
N TYR A 14 8.15 25.03 39.53
CA TYR A 14 7.73 23.63 39.38
C TYR A 14 8.91 22.72 39.09
N LEU A 15 9.79 23.12 38.16
CA LEU A 15 10.99 22.38 37.80
C LEU A 15 11.98 22.25 38.95
N LYS A 16 12.06 23.25 39.85
CA LYS A 16 12.87 23.18 41.07
C LYS A 16 12.27 22.23 42.13
N LYS A 17 10.94 22.14 42.20
CA LYS A 17 10.22 21.29 43.17
C LYS A 17 10.17 19.82 42.74
N ASP A 18 9.98 19.56 41.46
CA ASP A 18 9.82 18.24 40.86
C ASP A 18 10.60 18.22 39.54
N MET A 19 11.85 17.75 39.59
CA MET A 19 12.74 17.70 38.41
C MET A 19 12.16 16.84 37.29
N ASP A 20 11.31 15.86 37.64
CA ASP A 20 10.73 14.88 36.74
C ASP A 20 9.29 15.24 36.32
N ILE A 21 8.83 16.46 36.63
CA ILE A 21 7.51 16.91 36.22
C ILE A 21 7.37 16.89 34.69
N GLY A 22 6.43 16.09 34.20
CA GLY A 22 6.12 16.00 32.78
C GLY A 22 5.45 17.28 32.25
N PRO A 23 5.62 17.63 30.95
CA PRO A 23 5.06 18.84 30.35
C PRO A 23 3.53 18.97 30.56
N ALA A 24 2.79 17.87 30.48
CA ALA A 24 1.34 17.89 30.68
C ALA A 24 0.93 18.26 32.12
N LYS A 25 1.67 17.74 33.11
CA LYS A 25 1.42 18.03 34.55
C LYS A 25 1.79 19.48 34.86
N ALA A 26 2.93 19.95 34.36
CA ALA A 26 3.38 21.34 34.50
C ALA A 26 2.41 22.33 33.81
N MET A 27 1.91 22.03 32.61
CA MET A 27 0.90 22.86 31.92
C MET A 27 -0.40 22.92 32.71
N SER A 28 -0.85 21.78 33.25
CA SER A 28 -2.07 21.71 34.04
C SER A 28 -1.96 22.49 35.36
N GLN A 29 -0.78 22.52 35.98
CA GLN A 29 -0.52 23.34 37.17
C GLN A 29 -0.48 24.83 36.80
N LEU A 30 0.22 25.17 35.72
CA LEU A 30 0.32 26.55 35.25
C LEU A 30 -1.07 27.13 34.93
N LEU A 31 -1.91 26.37 34.22
CA LEU A 31 -3.29 26.78 33.90
C LEU A 31 -4.14 27.03 35.14
N LYS A 32 -3.90 26.28 36.24
CA LYS A 32 -4.62 26.48 37.51
C LYS A 32 -4.16 27.72 38.27
N GLU A 33 -2.89 28.11 38.13
CA GLU A 33 -2.31 29.22 38.90
C GLU A 33 -2.37 30.56 38.18
N THR A 34 -2.29 30.58 36.85
CA THR A 34 -2.19 31.84 36.09
C THR A 34 -3.43 32.20 35.28
N GLU A 35 -4.40 31.27 35.14
CA GLU A 35 -5.58 31.40 34.27
C GLU A 35 -5.27 31.71 32.79
N ILE A 36 -4.00 31.70 32.38
CA ILE A 36 -3.58 32.07 31.02
C ILE A 36 -3.45 30.85 30.13
N THR A 37 -4.14 30.89 28.98
CA THR A 37 -4.03 29.87 27.93
C THR A 37 -2.90 30.22 26.95
N SER A 38 -1.66 29.92 27.32
CA SER A 38 -0.56 29.89 26.34
C SER A 38 -0.74 28.72 25.37
N SER A 39 -0.32 28.87 24.11
CA SER A 39 -0.41 27.77 23.15
C SER A 39 0.47 26.60 23.62
N TYR A 40 0.01 25.36 23.47
CA TYR A 40 0.78 24.18 23.89
C TYR A 40 2.19 24.13 23.28
N SER A 41 2.35 24.61 22.04
CA SER A 41 3.65 24.69 21.36
C SER A 41 4.59 25.71 22.02
N THR A 42 4.07 26.89 22.37
CA THR A 42 4.83 27.94 23.09
C THR A 42 5.20 27.47 24.49
N PHE A 43 4.27 26.82 25.20
CA PHE A 43 4.52 26.23 26.51
C PHE A 43 5.63 25.17 26.42
N TYR A 44 5.51 24.21 25.50
CA TYR A 44 6.45 23.09 25.40
C TYR A 44 7.88 23.54 25.09
N THR A 45 8.03 24.49 24.16
CA THR A 45 9.34 25.05 23.79
C THR A 45 9.96 25.83 24.96
N THR A 46 9.17 26.62 25.68
CA THR A 46 9.62 27.38 26.85
C THR A 46 9.99 26.44 28.01
N PHE A 47 9.13 25.48 28.33
CA PHE A 47 9.36 24.49 29.38
C PHE A 47 10.63 23.67 29.14
N ARG A 48 10.86 23.24 27.88
CA ARG A 48 12.10 22.55 27.51
C ARG A 48 13.34 23.42 27.73
N ARG A 49 13.30 24.68 27.25
CA ARG A 49 14.40 25.63 27.42
C ARG A 49 14.72 25.88 28.90
N LEU A 50 13.70 26.04 29.73
CA LEU A 50 13.85 26.23 31.19
C LEU A 50 14.46 25.00 31.86
N ARG A 51 14.10 23.79 31.41
CA ARG A 51 14.68 22.55 31.94
C ARG A 51 16.17 22.43 31.61
N GLU A 52 16.55 22.82 30.39
CA GLU A 52 17.96 22.89 29.94
C GLU A 52 18.75 23.97 30.70
N GLU A 53 18.14 25.12 30.99
CA GLU A 53 18.72 26.23 31.78
C GLU A 53 18.97 25.83 33.25
N ILE A 54 18.01 25.18 33.90
CA ILE A 54 18.12 24.82 35.33
C ILE A 54 19.04 23.60 35.54
N TYR A 55 19.04 22.64 34.60
CA TYR A 55 19.76 21.37 34.76
C TYR A 55 20.72 21.06 33.60
N PRO A 56 21.75 21.88 33.36
CA PRO A 56 22.62 21.76 32.19
C PRO A 56 23.42 20.45 32.15
N LYS A 57 23.69 19.82 33.32
CA LYS A 57 24.42 18.55 33.39
C LYS A 57 23.64 17.36 32.84
N ASN A 58 22.31 17.41 32.83
CA ASN A 58 21.46 16.30 32.40
C ASN A 58 21.16 16.33 30.88
N PHE A 59 21.47 17.44 30.21
CA PHE A 59 21.21 17.64 28.78
C PHE A 59 22.47 17.78 27.92
N LYS A 60 23.66 17.48 28.49
CA LYS A 60 24.89 17.25 27.71
C LYS A 60 24.81 15.90 26.99
N THR A 61 23.89 15.79 26.05
CA THR A 61 23.97 14.86 24.93
C THR A 61 23.98 15.73 23.69
N ASP A 62 25.09 15.73 22.95
CA ASP A 62 25.41 16.60 21.81
C ASP A 62 24.19 16.99 20.96
N SER A 63 23.55 18.10 21.33
CA SER A 63 22.37 18.64 20.65
C SER A 63 22.71 19.35 19.34
N SER A 64 24.00 19.51 19.01
CA SER A 64 24.44 20.11 17.75
C SER A 64 24.29 19.18 16.54
N GLU A 65 24.04 17.88 16.73
CA GLU A 65 23.87 16.93 15.61
C GLU A 65 22.42 16.63 15.24
N ILE A 66 21.43 17.03 16.05
CA ILE A 66 20.01 16.82 15.72
C ILE A 66 19.48 18.01 14.90
N LYS A 67 20.20 18.35 13.82
CA LYS A 67 19.53 18.94 12.66
C LYS A 67 18.62 17.87 12.10
N THR A 68 17.32 18.11 12.17
CA THR A 68 16.21 17.31 11.63
C THR A 68 16.42 16.97 10.15
N LYS A 69 17.28 16.01 9.86
CA LYS A 69 17.18 15.16 8.69
C LYS A 69 16.27 14.02 9.11
N ASN A 70 15.06 14.04 8.56
CA ASN A 70 14.08 12.96 8.51
C ASN A 70 14.67 11.69 7.83
N SER A 71 15.76 11.15 8.36
CA SER A 71 16.24 9.83 8.02
C SER A 71 15.62 8.89 9.05
N GLY A 72 14.76 7.98 8.59
CA GLY A 72 13.99 7.04 9.43
C GLY A 72 14.85 6.02 10.16
N ARG A 73 15.82 6.48 10.95
CA ARG A 73 16.50 5.68 11.96
C ARG A 73 15.56 5.61 13.15
N TYR A 74 14.82 4.52 13.24
CA TYR A 74 14.02 4.19 14.41
C TYR A 74 14.92 4.21 15.64
N VAL A 75 14.50 4.92 16.69
CA VAL A 75 15.21 4.92 17.98
C VAL A 75 15.11 3.53 18.58
N LYS A 76 16.26 2.92 18.91
CA LYS A 76 16.29 1.62 19.58
C LYS A 76 15.75 1.77 21.01
N LEU A 77 14.96 0.79 21.46
CA LEU A 77 14.54 0.71 22.86
C LEU A 77 15.77 0.40 23.72
N LEU A 78 15.90 1.11 24.84
CA LEU A 78 16.89 0.85 25.88
C LEU A 78 16.28 -0.10 26.92
N ASP A 79 17.10 -0.70 27.77
CA ASP A 79 16.63 -1.66 28.78
C ASP A 79 15.61 -1.03 29.74
N THR A 80 15.81 0.22 30.13
CA THR A 80 14.85 0.99 30.95
C THR A 80 13.47 1.12 30.29
N HIS A 81 13.41 1.20 28.96
CA HIS A 81 12.15 1.21 28.22
C HIS A 81 11.48 -0.16 28.19
N LEU A 82 12.29 -1.23 28.11
CA LEU A 82 11.78 -2.61 28.18
C LEU A 82 11.21 -2.91 29.57
N ASP A 83 11.82 -2.41 30.64
CA ASP A 83 11.31 -2.54 32.00
C ASP A 83 9.95 -1.85 32.17
N CYS A 84 9.78 -0.64 31.62
CA CYS A 84 8.49 0.06 31.60
C CYS A 84 7.43 -0.75 30.84
N LEU A 85 7.76 -1.28 29.65
CA LEU A 85 6.84 -2.11 28.87
C LEU A 85 6.51 -3.44 29.59
N LYS A 86 7.47 -4.04 30.30
CA LYS A 86 7.28 -5.25 31.11
C LYS A 86 6.34 -4.96 32.29
N LYS A 87 6.48 -3.80 32.93
CA LYS A 87 5.56 -3.31 33.97
C LYS A 87 4.14 -3.15 33.42
N TYR A 88 3.97 -2.51 32.26
CA TYR A 88 2.65 -2.36 31.64
C TYR A 88 1.99 -3.70 31.30
N LEU A 89 2.76 -4.70 30.83
CA LEU A 89 2.25 -6.05 30.57
C LEU A 89 1.83 -6.79 31.85
N LYS A 90 2.50 -6.52 32.98
CA LYS A 90 2.10 -7.07 34.28
C LYS A 90 0.80 -6.43 34.79
N GLU A 91 0.60 -5.14 34.52
CA GLU A 91 -0.64 -4.42 34.87
C GLU A 91 -1.82 -4.79 33.95
N ASP A 92 -1.58 -4.84 32.64
CA ASP A 92 -2.55 -5.20 31.61
C ASP A 92 -1.87 -6.05 30.52
N ILE A 93 -2.08 -7.37 30.61
CA ILE A 93 -1.53 -8.35 29.67
C ILE A 93 -2.03 -8.13 28.23
N CYS A 94 -3.06 -7.32 28.04
CA CYS A 94 -3.66 -7.02 26.74
C CYS A 94 -3.52 -5.55 26.32
N ILE A 95 -2.55 -4.83 26.87
CA ILE A 95 -2.28 -3.43 26.51
C ILE A 95 -2.06 -3.29 24.99
N GLY A 96 -2.77 -2.35 24.37
CA GLY A 96 -2.63 -2.08 22.94
C GLY A 96 -1.27 -1.46 22.61
N ASN A 97 -0.70 -1.76 21.44
CA ASN A 97 0.62 -1.23 21.05
C ASN A 97 0.67 0.30 20.98
N THR A 98 -0.41 0.95 20.53
CA THR A 98 -0.52 2.42 20.55
C THR A 98 -0.58 2.95 21.98
N GLU A 99 -1.38 2.31 22.85
CA GLU A 99 -1.52 2.71 24.24
C GLU A 99 -0.20 2.55 25.01
N ALA A 100 0.49 1.42 24.83
CA ALA A 100 1.79 1.18 25.41
C ALA A 100 2.84 2.19 24.91
N ALA A 101 2.80 2.56 23.62
CA ALA A 101 3.67 3.60 23.07
C ALA A 101 3.40 4.98 23.69
N ASP A 102 2.13 5.33 23.88
CA ASP A 102 1.72 6.59 24.50
C ASP A 102 2.10 6.64 25.98
N ARG A 103 1.91 5.54 26.73
CA ARG A 103 2.37 5.44 28.13
C ARG A 103 3.88 5.54 28.23
N LEU A 104 4.61 4.81 27.38
CA LEU A 104 6.07 4.88 27.32
C LEU A 104 6.54 6.32 27.04
N TYR A 105 5.94 7.02 26.07
CA TYR A 105 6.27 8.41 25.78
C TYR A 105 5.98 9.34 26.96
N LYS A 106 4.88 9.14 27.69
CA LYS A 106 4.54 9.94 28.87
C LYS A 106 5.53 9.75 30.02
N GLU A 107 6.01 8.53 30.25
CA GLU A 107 6.94 8.22 31.34
C GLU A 107 8.39 8.59 30.99
N THR A 108 8.83 8.34 29.75
CA THR A 108 10.26 8.44 29.40
C THR A 108 10.58 9.62 28.48
N GLY A 109 9.56 10.27 27.91
CA GLY A 109 9.73 11.29 26.88
C GLY A 109 10.16 10.73 25.52
N LEU A 110 10.39 9.42 25.39
CA LEU A 110 10.85 8.82 24.14
C LEU A 110 9.68 8.50 23.20
N LYS A 111 9.67 9.16 22.04
CA LYS A 111 8.68 8.88 21.00
C LYS A 111 9.11 7.66 20.16
N VAL A 112 8.51 6.51 20.45
CA VAL A 112 8.79 5.24 19.76
C VAL A 112 7.67 4.92 18.74
N SER A 113 8.02 4.28 17.62
CA SER A 113 7.03 3.77 16.68
C SER A 113 6.16 2.68 17.33
N PRO A 114 4.82 2.69 17.14
CA PRO A 114 3.95 1.62 17.62
C PRO A 114 4.31 0.22 17.10
N VAL A 115 5.05 0.13 15.99
CA VAL A 115 5.57 -1.15 15.45
C VAL A 115 6.70 -1.69 16.33
N THR A 116 7.67 -0.83 16.70
CA THR A 116 8.79 -1.21 17.58
C THR A 116 8.29 -1.61 18.97
N VAL A 117 7.30 -0.87 19.51
CA VAL A 117 6.66 -1.23 20.78
C VAL A 117 5.96 -2.59 20.68
N ARG A 118 5.24 -2.86 19.58
CA ARG A 118 4.60 -4.18 19.36
C ARG A 118 5.61 -5.32 19.36
N GLU A 119 6.74 -5.17 18.68
CA GLU A 119 7.79 -6.20 18.63
C GLU A 119 8.39 -6.46 20.02
N ALA A 120 8.63 -5.41 20.80
CA ALA A 120 9.10 -5.52 22.18
C ALA A 120 8.09 -6.21 23.09
N LEU A 121 6.80 -5.85 23.01
CA LEU A 121 5.74 -6.48 23.79
C LEU A 121 5.63 -7.99 23.50
N ILE A 122 5.71 -8.41 22.22
CA ILE A 122 5.70 -9.83 21.84
C ILE A 122 6.89 -10.58 22.45
N LYS A 123 8.06 -9.95 22.53
CA LYS A 123 9.25 -10.55 23.14
C LYS A 123 9.08 -10.69 24.65
N LEU A 124 8.69 -9.61 25.33
CA LEU A 124 8.47 -9.58 26.78
C LEU A 124 7.37 -10.54 27.23
N GLU A 125 6.31 -10.70 26.44
CA GLU A 125 5.24 -11.66 26.72
C GLU A 125 5.74 -13.11 26.72
N LYS A 126 6.67 -13.45 25.82
CA LYS A 126 7.32 -14.78 25.82
C LYS A 126 8.20 -14.98 27.04
N GLU A 127 8.98 -13.96 27.40
CA GLU A 127 9.85 -13.99 28.59
C GLU A 127 9.01 -14.17 29.87
N LEU A 128 7.91 -13.42 30.03
CA LEU A 128 7.00 -13.56 31.18
C LEU A 128 6.31 -14.92 31.26
N ASN A 129 5.93 -15.51 30.12
CA ASN A 129 5.33 -16.84 30.09
C ASN A 129 6.35 -17.93 30.47
N GLN A 130 7.61 -17.77 30.06
CA GLN A 130 8.70 -18.66 30.46
C GLN A 130 8.96 -18.57 31.98
N GLU A 131 9.05 -17.36 32.53
CA GLU A 131 9.21 -17.13 33.98
C GLU A 131 8.10 -17.81 34.80
N ARG A 132 6.84 -17.79 34.31
CA ARG A 132 5.70 -18.45 34.98
C ARG A 132 5.80 -19.98 34.99
N LEU A 133 6.29 -20.57 33.90
CA LEU A 133 6.48 -22.01 33.81
C LEU A 133 7.59 -22.49 34.75
N GLU A 134 8.67 -21.71 34.88
CA GLU A 134 9.79 -22.00 35.78
C GLU A 134 9.43 -21.78 37.26
N SER A 135 8.49 -20.86 37.54
CA SER A 135 8.05 -20.54 38.91
C SER A 135 6.98 -21.48 39.48
N SER A 136 6.45 -22.42 38.68
CA SER A 136 5.39 -23.35 39.14
C SER A 136 6.01 -24.69 39.57
N PRO A 137 6.06 -25.02 40.88
CA PRO A 137 6.62 -26.27 41.35
C PRO A 137 5.71 -27.43 40.97
N SER A 138 6.17 -28.22 40.00
CA SER A 138 5.78 -29.61 39.69
C SER A 138 4.42 -30.08 40.24
N SER A 139 3.33 -29.80 39.53
CA SER A 139 2.23 -30.76 39.46
C SER A 139 2.26 -31.42 38.08
N LEU A 140 2.94 -32.58 38.03
CA LEU A 140 2.81 -33.54 36.94
C LEU A 140 1.34 -34.01 36.93
N GLU A 141 0.54 -33.53 35.99
CA GLU A 141 -0.76 -34.08 35.52
C GLU A 141 -1.46 -32.93 34.76
N SER A 142 -1.75 -32.96 33.46
CA SER A 142 -1.86 -33.99 32.45
C SER A 142 -1.43 -33.37 31.11
N LYS A 143 -0.77 -34.14 30.25
CA LYS A 143 -0.42 -33.74 28.89
C LYS A 143 -1.67 -33.72 28.02
N THR A 144 -2.53 -32.72 28.17
CA THR A 144 -3.35 -32.30 27.04
C THR A 144 -2.55 -31.22 26.32
N ASP A 145 -2.03 -31.55 25.12
CA ASP A 145 -1.28 -30.66 24.22
C ASP A 145 -2.11 -29.48 23.67
N THR A 146 -3.07 -28.97 24.45
CA THR A 146 -3.74 -27.71 24.17
C THR A 146 -2.80 -26.59 24.62
N LYS A 147 -1.86 -26.23 23.75
CA LYS A 147 -1.10 -24.97 23.85
C LYS A 147 -2.07 -23.89 24.33
N PRO A 148 -1.79 -23.18 25.46
CA PRO A 148 -2.62 -22.08 25.92
C PRO A 148 -2.86 -21.19 24.73
N TRP A 149 -4.14 -21.07 24.34
CA TRP A 149 -4.49 -20.42 23.09
C TRP A 149 -4.15 -18.95 23.23
N ASN A 150 -2.95 -18.60 22.78
CA ASN A 150 -2.50 -17.23 22.81
C ASN A 150 -3.18 -16.52 21.64
N TYR A 151 -4.47 -16.27 21.83
CA TYR A 151 -5.33 -15.58 20.89
C TYR A 151 -4.80 -14.16 20.62
N GLY A 152 -3.83 -13.64 21.39
CA GLY A 152 -3.24 -12.31 21.18
C GLY A 152 -4.30 -11.21 21.23
N TYR A 153 -5.44 -11.51 21.87
CA TYR A 153 -6.64 -10.70 21.89
C TYR A 153 -6.99 -10.38 23.33
N LYS A 154 -7.65 -9.24 23.56
CA LYS A 154 -8.16 -8.76 24.86
C LYS A 154 -9.13 -9.72 25.59
N LEU A 155 -9.33 -10.93 25.08
CA LEU A 155 -10.27 -11.92 25.57
C LEU A 155 -9.61 -12.79 26.64
N LYS A 156 -9.95 -12.53 27.90
CA LYS A 156 -9.72 -13.44 29.03
C LYS A 156 -10.58 -14.71 28.91
N ALA A 157 -10.24 -15.76 29.67
CA ALA A 157 -10.98 -17.03 29.71
C ALA A 157 -12.50 -16.85 29.86
N VAL A 158 -12.94 -15.99 30.78
CA VAL A 158 -14.37 -15.69 31.02
C VAL A 158 -15.11 -15.25 29.75
N HIS A 159 -14.45 -14.54 28.83
CA HIS A 159 -15.06 -14.10 27.58
C HIS A 159 -15.15 -15.24 26.57
N ILE A 160 -14.17 -16.15 26.58
CA ILE A 160 -14.20 -17.35 25.75
C ILE A 160 -15.36 -18.24 26.21
N ASP A 161 -15.58 -18.36 27.52
CA ASP A 161 -16.70 -19.11 28.09
C ASP A 161 -18.06 -18.49 27.73
N CYS A 162 -18.20 -17.16 27.77
CA CYS A 162 -19.37 -16.46 27.23
C CYS A 162 -19.61 -16.78 25.74
N LEU A 163 -18.56 -16.72 24.91
CA LEU A 163 -18.67 -17.02 23.48
C LEU A 163 -19.03 -18.49 23.23
N LYS A 164 -18.51 -19.43 24.03
CA LYS A 164 -18.91 -20.84 24.00
C LYS A 164 -20.39 -21.00 24.37
N LYS A 165 -20.84 -20.33 25.43
CA LYS A 165 -22.25 -20.30 25.84
C LYS A 165 -23.15 -19.80 24.71
N TYR A 166 -22.79 -18.70 24.04
CA TYR A 166 -23.59 -18.18 22.91
C TYR A 166 -23.66 -19.15 21.74
N LEU A 167 -22.58 -19.90 21.48
CA LEU A 167 -22.55 -20.95 20.45
C LEU A 167 -23.42 -22.15 20.82
N SER A 168 -23.48 -22.51 22.10
CA SER A 168 -24.37 -23.55 22.60
C SER A 168 -25.84 -23.14 22.50
N GLU A 169 -26.17 -21.86 22.73
CA GLU A 169 -27.53 -21.32 22.57
C GLU A 169 -27.93 -21.20 21.09
N ASN A 170 -27.02 -20.69 20.24
CA ASN A 170 -27.24 -20.51 18.81
C ASN A 170 -25.96 -20.84 18.03
N ARG A 171 -25.92 -22.06 17.50
CA ARG A 171 -24.81 -22.59 16.70
C ARG A 171 -24.48 -21.73 15.46
N SER A 172 -25.48 -21.02 14.95
CA SER A 172 -25.38 -20.14 13.78
C SER A 172 -25.14 -18.66 14.12
N ILE A 173 -24.88 -18.31 15.40
CA ILE A 173 -24.67 -16.92 15.81
C ILE A 173 -23.58 -16.24 14.95
N GLY A 174 -23.92 -15.06 14.44
CA GLY A 174 -23.00 -14.21 13.68
C GLY A 174 -22.04 -13.46 14.61
N TYR A 175 -20.82 -13.18 14.13
CA TYR A 175 -19.80 -12.51 14.95
C TYR A 175 -20.23 -11.11 15.44
N THR A 176 -21.06 -10.39 14.68
CA THR A 176 -21.61 -9.09 15.09
C THR A 176 -22.55 -9.23 16.29
N GLU A 177 -23.41 -10.24 16.27
CA GLU A 177 -24.35 -10.51 17.36
C GLU A 177 -23.60 -10.97 18.63
N ALA A 178 -22.68 -11.93 18.48
CA ALA A 178 -21.84 -12.39 19.57
C ALA A 178 -21.00 -11.27 20.18
N TRP A 179 -20.46 -10.35 19.35
CA TRP A 179 -19.75 -9.17 19.82
C TRP A 179 -20.66 -8.23 20.62
N ASN A 180 -21.88 -7.97 20.13
CA ASN A 180 -22.86 -7.15 20.84
C ASN A 180 -23.23 -7.76 22.20
N ARG A 181 -23.48 -9.08 22.25
CA ARG A 181 -23.80 -9.79 23.51
C ARG A 181 -22.63 -9.74 24.48
N LEU A 182 -21.43 -10.08 24.02
CA LEU A 182 -20.22 -10.05 24.85
C LEU A 182 -19.97 -8.64 25.41
N CYS A 183 -20.11 -7.61 24.56
CA CYS A 183 -19.93 -6.21 24.96
C CYS A 183 -20.96 -5.79 26.02
N LYS A 184 -22.22 -6.21 25.88
CA LYS A 184 -23.28 -5.93 26.88
C LYS A 184 -23.05 -6.64 28.21
N GLU A 185 -22.64 -7.90 28.19
CA GLU A 185 -22.49 -8.70 29.41
C GLU A 185 -21.20 -8.39 30.18
N THR A 186 -20.12 -8.07 29.47
CA THR A 186 -18.79 -7.94 30.08
C THR A 186 -18.22 -6.52 30.03
N ASN A 187 -18.92 -5.59 29.35
CA ASN A 187 -18.41 -4.25 29.00
C ASN A 187 -17.07 -4.27 28.23
N LEU A 188 -16.64 -5.43 27.70
CA LEU A 188 -15.37 -5.55 27.01
C LEU A 188 -15.49 -5.07 25.55
N LYS A 189 -14.81 -3.97 25.24
CA LYS A 189 -14.68 -3.46 23.86
C LYS A 189 -13.56 -4.19 23.11
N VAL A 190 -13.93 -5.29 22.45
CA VAL A 190 -13.03 -6.08 21.58
C VAL A 190 -13.24 -5.68 20.12
N SER A 191 -12.27 -5.90 19.24
CA SER A 191 -12.51 -5.74 17.80
C SER A 191 -13.47 -6.83 17.27
N SER A 192 -14.33 -6.50 16.30
CA SER A 192 -15.22 -7.49 15.69
C SER A 192 -14.49 -8.60 14.94
N SER A 193 -13.31 -8.32 14.37
CA SER A 193 -12.45 -9.32 13.72
C SER A 193 -11.90 -10.35 14.71
N THR A 194 -11.58 -9.92 15.93
CA THR A 194 -11.17 -10.83 17.00
C THR A 194 -12.28 -11.80 17.37
N ILE A 195 -13.51 -11.29 17.58
CA ILE A 195 -14.67 -12.16 17.90
C ILE A 195 -14.93 -13.14 16.77
N ARG A 196 -14.87 -12.68 15.52
CA ARG A 196 -15.02 -13.56 14.36
C ARG A 196 -14.01 -14.71 14.36
N ASN A 197 -12.74 -14.41 14.59
CA ASN A 197 -11.68 -15.43 14.58
C ASN A 197 -11.88 -16.44 15.71
N VAL A 198 -12.21 -15.98 16.92
CA VAL A 198 -12.47 -16.87 18.07
C VAL A 198 -13.68 -17.75 17.83
N LEU A 199 -14.78 -17.21 17.28
CA LEU A 199 -15.96 -18.02 16.96
C LEU A 199 -15.69 -19.08 15.90
N ILE A 200 -14.90 -18.76 14.86
CA ILE A 200 -14.52 -19.75 13.83
C ILE A 200 -13.78 -20.92 14.49
N THR A 201 -12.87 -20.61 15.41
CA THR A 201 -12.15 -21.65 16.12
C THR A 201 -13.06 -22.46 17.05
N LEU A 202 -13.83 -21.79 17.90
CA LEU A 202 -14.72 -22.46 18.85
C LEU A 202 -15.72 -23.37 18.13
N LYS A 203 -16.24 -22.97 16.96
CA LYS A 203 -17.07 -23.84 16.11
C LYS A 203 -16.30 -25.10 15.67
N LYS A 204 -15.06 -24.96 15.21
CA LYS A 204 -14.22 -26.13 14.85
C LYS A 204 -13.99 -27.07 16.03
N GLU A 205 -13.74 -26.53 17.22
CA GLU A 205 -13.57 -27.33 18.45
C GLU A 205 -14.84 -28.09 18.84
N MET A 206 -16.01 -27.47 18.64
CA MET A 206 -17.32 -28.07 18.92
C MET A 206 -17.77 -29.07 17.84
N GLY A 207 -16.91 -29.42 16.87
CA GLY A 207 -17.24 -30.36 15.80
C GLY A 207 -18.16 -29.78 14.72
N ASP A 208 -18.30 -28.45 14.64
CA ASP A 208 -18.91 -27.82 13.47
C ASP A 208 -17.95 -27.89 12.29
N ILE A 209 -18.11 -28.96 11.51
CA ILE A 209 -17.57 -29.07 10.17
C ILE A 209 -18.41 -28.13 9.29
N THR A 210 -18.16 -26.83 9.40
CA THR A 210 -18.70 -25.90 8.42
C THR A 210 -18.09 -26.30 7.07
N PRO A 211 -18.88 -26.50 6.01
CA PRO A 211 -18.35 -26.83 4.70
C PRO A 211 -17.68 -25.59 4.10
N GLU A 212 -16.43 -25.32 4.49
CA GLU A 212 -15.61 -24.33 3.81
C GLU A 212 -14.17 -24.85 3.65
N SER A 213 -13.85 -25.15 2.39
CA SER A 213 -12.55 -25.48 1.81
C SER A 213 -11.89 -26.79 2.27
N GLN A 214 -12.06 -27.83 1.46
CA GLN A 214 -11.01 -28.85 1.34
C GLN A 214 -9.66 -28.18 1.02
N PRO A 215 -8.54 -28.69 1.55
CA PRO A 215 -7.21 -28.21 1.22
C PRO A 215 -6.89 -28.61 -0.23
N SER A 216 -7.14 -27.70 -1.18
CA SER A 216 -6.65 -27.88 -2.54
C SER A 216 -5.13 -27.69 -2.55
N ASN A 217 -4.43 -28.79 -2.82
CA ASN A 217 -2.97 -28.85 -3.03
C ASN A 217 -2.55 -28.20 -4.37
N SER A 218 -3.04 -27.01 -4.71
CA SER A 218 -2.54 -26.24 -5.84
C SER A 218 -1.75 -25.01 -5.36
N LYS A 219 -0.44 -25.05 -5.63
CA LYS A 219 0.52 -23.98 -5.35
C LYS A 219 0.27 -22.77 -6.28
N ALA A 220 -0.82 -22.03 -6.08
CA ALA A 220 -1.02 -20.73 -6.70
C ALA A 220 -1.39 -19.71 -5.61
N LYS A 221 -0.37 -18.98 -5.18
CA LYS A 221 -0.44 -17.94 -4.15
C LYS A 221 -1.15 -16.70 -4.69
N ILE A 222 -2.48 -16.77 -4.83
CA ILE A 222 -3.33 -15.60 -5.07
C ILE A 222 -3.66 -15.01 -3.70
N ARG A 223 -3.28 -13.73 -3.51
CA ARG A 223 -3.57 -12.97 -2.29
C ARG A 223 -5.09 -12.97 -2.06
N CYS A 224 -5.49 -13.63 -0.99
CA CYS A 224 -6.87 -13.73 -0.54
C CYS A 224 -7.41 -12.34 -0.19
N SER A 225 -8.29 -11.81 -1.03
CA SER A 225 -9.02 -10.56 -0.80
C SER A 225 -10.47 -10.89 -0.47
N LYS A 226 -10.79 -10.92 0.82
CA LYS A 226 -12.14 -10.73 1.40
C LYS A 226 -13.30 -11.36 0.60
N GLU A 227 -13.45 -12.68 0.68
CA GLU A 227 -14.73 -13.35 0.42
C GLU A 227 -15.61 -13.26 1.68
N SER A 228 -16.26 -12.12 1.86
CA SER A 228 -17.46 -12.03 2.70
C SER A 228 -18.64 -12.44 1.84
N ASN A 229 -19.30 -13.55 2.20
CA ASN A 229 -20.67 -13.96 1.83
C ASN A 229 -21.33 -13.10 0.73
N ARG A 230 -20.95 -13.32 -0.53
CA ARG A 230 -21.69 -12.74 -1.66
C ARG A 230 -22.82 -13.71 -1.99
N PHE A 231 -24.00 -13.47 -1.46
CA PHE A 231 -25.19 -14.09 -2.02
C PHE A 231 -25.26 -13.72 -3.51
N LYS A 232 -25.16 -14.75 -4.36
CA LYS A 232 -25.28 -14.59 -5.82
C LYS A 232 -26.72 -14.19 -6.11
N ILE A 233 -26.89 -13.22 -7.02
CA ILE A 233 -28.20 -12.86 -7.54
C ILE A 233 -28.76 -14.09 -8.28
N LYS A 234 -29.94 -14.55 -7.85
CA LYS A 234 -30.69 -15.63 -8.51
C LYS A 234 -31.60 -15.03 -9.58
N ASP A 235 -32.12 -15.86 -10.48
CA ASP A 235 -32.98 -15.42 -11.59
C ASP A 235 -34.21 -14.65 -11.11
N LEU A 236 -34.84 -15.11 -10.02
CA LEU A 236 -35.97 -14.42 -9.37
C LEU A 236 -35.63 -12.96 -9.01
N HIS A 237 -34.41 -12.70 -8.52
CA HIS A 237 -33.99 -11.33 -8.20
C HIS A 237 -33.80 -10.48 -9.45
N ILE A 238 -33.36 -11.08 -10.56
CA ILE A 238 -33.19 -10.39 -11.84
C ILE A 238 -34.56 -9.93 -12.36
N ASP A 239 -35.60 -10.74 -12.19
CA ASP A 239 -36.95 -10.40 -12.66
C ASP A 239 -37.57 -9.24 -11.87
N TYR A 240 -37.42 -9.22 -10.54
CA TYR A 240 -37.80 -8.04 -9.74
C TYR A 240 -37.01 -6.79 -10.14
N LEU A 241 -35.70 -6.90 -10.35
CA LEU A 241 -34.89 -5.76 -10.79
C LEU A 241 -35.29 -5.26 -12.19
N LYS A 242 -35.74 -6.14 -13.11
CA LYS A 242 -36.34 -5.73 -14.38
C LYS A 242 -37.64 -4.97 -14.17
N GLN A 243 -38.51 -5.43 -13.26
CA GLN A 243 -39.75 -4.74 -12.93
C GLN A 243 -39.49 -3.35 -12.35
N TYR A 244 -38.56 -3.22 -11.40
CA TYR A 244 -38.20 -1.91 -10.84
C TYR A 244 -37.65 -0.94 -11.89
N LEU A 245 -36.91 -1.45 -12.89
CA LEU A 245 -36.41 -0.62 -14.00
C LEU A 245 -37.53 -0.19 -14.96
N LYS A 246 -38.60 -0.97 -15.10
CA LYS A 246 -39.81 -0.56 -15.84
C LYS A 246 -40.57 0.53 -15.09
N GLU A 247 -40.68 0.42 -13.76
CA GLU A 247 -41.34 1.43 -12.91
C GLU A 247 -40.52 2.72 -12.82
N ASN A 248 -39.20 2.61 -12.65
CA ASN A 248 -38.28 3.73 -12.51
C ASN A 248 -36.91 3.38 -13.11
N ASN A 249 -36.66 3.85 -14.34
CA ASN A 249 -35.39 3.62 -15.03
C ASN A 249 -34.17 4.23 -14.30
N PHE A 250 -34.39 5.12 -13.33
CA PHE A 250 -33.35 5.79 -12.53
C PHE A 250 -33.26 5.28 -11.08
N ILE A 251 -33.87 4.13 -10.75
CA ILE A 251 -33.80 3.56 -9.40
C ILE A 251 -32.36 3.44 -8.88
N LYS A 252 -32.11 3.93 -7.66
CA LYS A 252 -30.81 3.86 -7.00
C LYS A 252 -30.56 2.44 -6.46
N CYS A 253 -29.29 2.02 -6.40
CA CYS A 253 -28.94 0.66 -5.97
C CYS A 253 -29.42 0.32 -4.54
N GLU A 254 -29.39 1.29 -3.62
CA GLU A 254 -29.85 1.08 -2.24
C GLU A 254 -31.38 0.96 -2.14
N GLU A 255 -32.10 1.72 -2.98
CA GLU A 255 -33.55 1.64 -3.08
C GLU A 255 -33.97 0.29 -3.65
N ALA A 256 -33.33 -0.13 -4.75
CA ALA A 256 -33.54 -1.45 -5.34
C ALA A 256 -33.20 -2.58 -4.36
N ARG A 257 -32.14 -2.44 -3.54
CA ARG A 257 -31.79 -3.40 -2.48
C ARG A 257 -32.87 -3.50 -1.42
N THR A 258 -33.38 -2.35 -0.97
CA THR A 258 -34.41 -2.31 0.07
C THR A 258 -35.72 -2.91 -0.43
N LYS A 259 -36.15 -2.59 -1.66
CA LYS A 259 -37.32 -3.21 -2.30
C LYS A 259 -37.13 -4.71 -2.47
N LEU A 260 -36.00 -5.14 -3.04
CA LEU A 260 -35.70 -6.55 -3.27
C LEU A 260 -35.69 -7.35 -1.96
N PHE A 261 -35.11 -6.80 -0.89
CA PHE A 261 -35.11 -7.43 0.43
C PHE A 261 -36.52 -7.54 1.01
N LYS A 262 -37.36 -6.50 0.87
CA LYS A 262 -38.76 -6.54 1.33
C LYS A 262 -39.58 -7.60 0.60
N GLU A 263 -39.36 -7.79 -0.70
CA GLU A 263 -40.14 -8.72 -1.53
C GLU A 263 -39.64 -10.16 -1.45
N THR A 264 -38.34 -10.38 -1.19
CA THR A 264 -37.73 -11.71 -1.25
C THR A 264 -37.19 -12.23 0.09
N GLY A 265 -37.05 -11.36 1.09
CA GLY A 265 -36.43 -11.69 2.38
C GLY A 265 -34.92 -11.99 2.31
N LEU A 266 -34.28 -11.87 1.14
CA LEU A 266 -32.87 -12.24 0.94
C LEU A 266 -31.97 -11.02 0.85
N GLU A 267 -30.91 -11.02 1.66
CA GLU A 267 -29.95 -9.93 1.68
C GLU A 267 -28.93 -10.06 0.53
N VAL A 268 -29.08 -9.21 -0.48
CA VAL A 268 -28.15 -9.13 -1.62
C VAL A 268 -27.20 -7.95 -1.44
N SER A 269 -25.92 -8.16 -1.76
CA SER A 269 -24.93 -7.08 -1.71
C SER A 269 -25.27 -5.96 -2.70
N VAL A 270 -25.07 -4.70 -2.29
CA VAL A 270 -25.28 -3.51 -3.12
C VAL A 270 -24.48 -3.58 -4.42
N THR A 271 -23.25 -4.14 -4.37
CA THR A 271 -22.39 -4.31 -5.55
C THR A 271 -22.99 -5.28 -6.56
N ALA A 272 -23.60 -6.39 -6.11
CA ALA A 272 -24.27 -7.31 -7.00
C ALA A 272 -25.47 -6.65 -7.68
N ILE A 273 -26.31 -5.94 -6.91
CA ILE A 273 -27.46 -5.19 -7.43
C ILE A 273 -27.01 -4.14 -8.44
N ARG A 274 -25.96 -3.39 -8.13
CA ARG A 274 -25.37 -2.39 -9.04
C ARG A 274 -24.97 -3.00 -10.37
N ASN A 275 -24.25 -4.13 -10.33
CA ASN A 275 -23.79 -4.80 -11.55
C ASN A 275 -24.98 -5.34 -12.37
N THR A 276 -25.96 -5.96 -11.73
CA THR A 276 -27.15 -6.49 -12.42
C THR A 276 -28.00 -5.38 -13.02
N LEU A 277 -28.28 -4.30 -12.27
CA LEU A 277 -28.99 -3.13 -12.81
C LEU A 277 -28.26 -2.51 -14.00
N TYR A 278 -26.92 -2.44 -13.95
CA TYR A 278 -26.12 -1.93 -15.05
C TYR A 278 -26.25 -2.79 -16.31
N GLU A 279 -26.18 -4.12 -16.17
CA GLU A 279 -26.35 -5.05 -17.31
C GLU A 279 -27.78 -4.98 -17.88
N LEU A 280 -28.80 -4.91 -17.03
CA LEU A 280 -30.20 -4.76 -17.45
C LEU A 280 -30.44 -3.44 -18.20
N LYS A 281 -29.89 -2.32 -17.72
CA LYS A 281 -29.96 -1.03 -18.43
C LYS A 281 -29.24 -1.09 -19.79
N ARG A 282 -28.08 -1.76 -19.86
CA ARG A 282 -27.36 -1.95 -21.13
C ARG A 282 -28.24 -2.71 -22.14
N GLN A 283 -28.87 -3.81 -21.71
CA GLN A 283 -29.75 -4.60 -22.56
C GLN A 283 -30.97 -3.80 -23.05
N ASN A 284 -31.59 -2.99 -22.19
CA ASN A 284 -32.71 -2.13 -22.57
C ASN A 284 -32.29 -1.06 -23.59
N ASN A 285 -31.13 -0.42 -23.40
CA ASN A 285 -30.64 0.60 -24.32
C ASN A 285 -30.30 0.02 -25.70
N THR A 286 -29.72 -1.19 -25.76
CA THR A 286 -29.42 -1.85 -27.04
C THR A 286 -30.70 -2.17 -27.83
N LYS A 287 -31.75 -2.66 -27.15
CA LYS A 287 -33.05 -2.95 -27.78
C LYS A 287 -33.71 -1.69 -28.35
N ASN A 288 -33.56 -0.54 -27.67
CA ASN A 288 -34.12 0.72 -28.14
C ASN A 288 -33.32 1.33 -29.30
N SER A 289 -31.99 1.15 -29.33
CA SER A 289 -31.14 1.66 -30.42
C SER A 289 -31.27 0.89 -31.74
N GLN A 290 -31.75 -0.36 -31.73
CA GLN A 290 -31.96 -1.15 -32.95
C GLN A 290 -33.19 -0.70 -33.76
N LEU A 291 -34.04 0.18 -33.24
CA LEU A 291 -35.15 0.76 -34.00
C LEU A 291 -34.77 2.01 -34.83
N THR A 292 -33.55 2.53 -34.71
CA THR A 292 -33.11 3.71 -35.47
C THR A 292 -31.83 3.41 -36.26
N SER A 293 -32.03 2.85 -37.45
CA SER A 293 -31.11 2.78 -38.61
C SER A 293 -29.72 2.12 -38.46
N PRO A 294 -29.29 1.30 -39.44
CA PRO A 294 -27.97 0.70 -39.45
C PRO A 294 -26.93 1.68 -40.03
N SER A 295 -25.93 2.07 -39.24
CA SER A 295 -24.73 2.73 -39.76
C SER A 295 -23.46 2.07 -39.23
N HIS A 296 -22.57 1.75 -40.17
CA HIS A 296 -21.30 1.06 -39.98
C HIS A 296 -20.37 1.83 -39.04
N SER A 297 -19.97 1.20 -37.94
CA SER A 297 -18.98 1.73 -36.99
C SER A 297 -17.72 0.86 -36.99
N TYR A 298 -16.64 1.37 -37.61
CA TYR A 298 -15.28 0.87 -37.42
C TYR A 298 -14.83 1.10 -35.96
N SER A 299 -14.72 0.02 -35.19
CA SER A 299 -14.16 0.09 -33.83
C SER A 299 -12.64 -0.11 -33.86
N ALA A 300 -11.89 0.99 -33.76
CA ALA A 300 -10.45 0.93 -33.49
C ALA A 300 -10.23 0.44 -32.05
N LYS A 301 -9.59 -0.73 -31.89
CA LYS A 301 -9.23 -1.32 -30.59
C LYS A 301 -8.26 -0.39 -29.85
N LEU A 302 -8.76 0.42 -28.92
CA LEU A 302 -7.93 1.14 -27.95
C LEU A 302 -7.38 0.13 -26.93
N ASN A 303 -6.10 -0.20 -27.06
CA ASN A 303 -5.40 -1.09 -26.13
C ASN A 303 -5.48 -0.56 -24.69
N SER A 304 -5.85 -1.43 -23.76
CA SER A 304 -6.21 -1.10 -22.38
C SER A 304 -5.02 -0.54 -21.58
N TRP A 305 -5.18 0.62 -20.94
CA TRP A 305 -4.20 1.20 -20.00
C TRP A 305 -4.67 0.95 -18.55
N GLY A 306 -3.74 0.53 -17.68
CA GLY A 306 -4.02 0.19 -16.28
C GLY A 306 -3.70 1.32 -15.32
N TYR A 307 -4.73 1.84 -14.61
CA TYR A 307 -4.85 1.99 -13.15
C TYR A 307 -5.95 3.03 -12.81
N GLY A 308 -6.84 2.67 -11.87
CA GLY A 308 -7.72 3.57 -11.11
C GLY A 308 -8.85 4.28 -11.87
N TYR A 309 -10.05 3.69 -11.85
CA TYR A 309 -11.27 4.20 -12.51
C TYR A 309 -11.09 4.47 -14.01
N LYS A 310 -10.97 3.38 -14.77
CA LYS A 310 -10.93 3.41 -16.23
C LYS A 310 -12.25 3.97 -16.76
N LEU A 311 -12.16 4.98 -17.62
CA LEU A 311 -13.27 5.35 -18.50
C LEU A 311 -13.64 4.09 -19.30
N LYS A 312 -14.84 3.58 -19.06
CA LYS A 312 -15.45 2.54 -19.91
C LYS A 312 -15.81 3.13 -21.28
N ASP A 313 -15.96 2.28 -22.30
CA ASP A 313 -16.24 2.69 -23.68
C ASP A 313 -17.43 3.64 -23.81
N PHE A 314 -18.49 3.47 -23.01
CA PHE A 314 -19.61 4.39 -23.04
C PHE A 314 -19.25 5.80 -22.57
N HIS A 315 -18.36 5.96 -21.57
CA HIS A 315 -17.91 7.30 -21.16
C HIS A 315 -17.10 7.94 -22.29
N ILE A 316 -16.30 7.15 -23.01
CA ILE A 316 -15.54 7.62 -24.15
C ILE A 316 -16.49 8.13 -25.25
N ASN A 317 -17.58 7.41 -25.53
CA ASN A 317 -18.62 7.84 -26.46
C ASN A 317 -19.33 9.12 -25.98
N CYS A 318 -19.70 9.23 -24.71
CA CYS A 318 -20.29 10.47 -24.16
C CYS A 318 -19.34 11.66 -24.32
N ILE A 319 -18.05 11.51 -23.98
CA ILE A 319 -17.04 12.57 -24.15
C ILE A 319 -16.95 13.01 -25.62
N LYS A 320 -16.98 12.05 -26.57
CA LYS A 320 -16.95 12.34 -28.00
C LYS A 320 -18.19 13.11 -28.45
N ASN A 321 -19.37 12.72 -27.97
CA ASN A 321 -20.62 13.44 -28.26
C ASN A 321 -20.61 14.87 -27.71
N TYR A 322 -20.18 15.07 -26.46
CA TYR A 322 -20.10 16.41 -25.87
C TYR A 322 -19.12 17.33 -26.59
N LEU A 323 -18.00 16.79 -27.07
CA LEU A 323 -17.05 17.53 -27.88
C LEU A 323 -17.68 17.94 -29.22
N ASN A 324 -18.35 17.02 -29.90
CA ASN A 324 -19.06 17.32 -31.15
C ASN A 324 -20.17 18.36 -30.97
N GLU A 325 -20.87 18.35 -29.83
CA GLU A 325 -21.89 19.37 -29.49
C GLU A 325 -21.27 20.73 -29.17
N ASN A 326 -20.14 20.75 -28.45
CA ASN A 326 -19.45 21.97 -28.04
C ASN A 326 -17.93 21.73 -27.92
N ASN A 327 -17.19 22.05 -28.99
CA ASN A 327 -15.72 21.95 -29.03
C ASN A 327 -15.00 22.81 -27.97
N SER A 328 -15.69 23.80 -27.38
CA SER A 328 -15.16 24.68 -26.33
C SER A 328 -15.52 24.23 -24.91
N ILE A 329 -16.19 23.08 -24.75
CA ILE A 329 -16.59 22.57 -23.43
C ILE A 329 -15.36 22.35 -22.53
N LYS A 330 -15.45 22.76 -21.26
CA LYS A 330 -14.37 22.57 -20.29
C LYS A 330 -14.39 21.13 -19.75
N CYS A 331 -13.21 20.60 -19.42
CA CYS A 331 -13.08 19.25 -18.86
C CYS A 331 -13.91 19.02 -17.58
N GLU A 332 -14.03 20.03 -16.71
CA GLU A 332 -14.84 19.94 -15.49
C GLU A 332 -16.34 19.80 -15.79
N GLU A 333 -16.79 20.45 -16.85
CA GLU A 333 -18.18 20.37 -17.31
C GLU A 333 -18.49 18.99 -17.89
N ILE A 334 -17.57 18.44 -18.70
CA ILE A 334 -17.66 17.06 -19.18
C ILE A 334 -17.73 16.07 -18.02
N ARG A 335 -16.88 16.23 -17.00
CA ARG A 335 -16.89 15.35 -15.82
C ARG A 335 -18.23 15.41 -15.09
N THR A 336 -18.80 16.61 -14.95
CA THR A 336 -20.10 16.81 -14.32
C THR A 336 -21.24 16.19 -15.15
N LYS A 337 -21.23 16.37 -16.47
CA LYS A 337 -22.21 15.75 -17.38
C LYS A 337 -22.12 14.22 -17.36
N LEU A 338 -20.90 13.67 -17.44
CA LEU A 338 -20.65 12.23 -17.30
C LEU A 338 -21.21 11.69 -15.99
N PHE A 339 -20.96 12.37 -14.86
CA PHE A 339 -21.50 11.92 -13.57
C PHE A 339 -23.03 11.97 -13.55
N LYS A 340 -23.65 13.02 -14.09
CA LYS A 340 -25.12 13.15 -14.18
C LYS A 340 -25.76 12.05 -15.02
N GLU A 341 -25.18 11.71 -16.17
CA GLU A 341 -25.75 10.70 -17.07
C GLU A 341 -25.49 9.26 -16.60
N THR A 342 -24.32 9.02 -16.02
CA THR A 342 -23.84 7.66 -15.78
C THR A 342 -23.92 7.24 -14.32
N GLY A 343 -24.06 8.21 -13.40
CA GLY A 343 -24.02 8.00 -11.96
C GLY A 343 -22.68 7.49 -11.43
N LEU A 344 -21.63 7.47 -12.27
CA LEU A 344 -20.30 7.00 -11.90
C LEU A 344 -19.34 8.17 -11.76
N GLU A 345 -18.74 8.28 -10.58
CA GLU A 345 -17.69 9.25 -10.35
C GLU A 345 -16.42 8.81 -11.07
N VAL A 346 -16.05 9.58 -12.10
CA VAL A 346 -14.83 9.40 -12.87
C VAL A 346 -13.77 10.40 -12.42
N SER A 347 -12.52 9.93 -12.34
CA SER A 347 -11.37 10.78 -12.03
C SER A 347 -11.20 11.87 -13.08
N TYR A 348 -11.03 13.12 -12.64
CA TYR A 348 -10.74 14.26 -13.50
C TYR A 348 -9.56 13.99 -14.45
N THR A 349 -8.49 13.37 -13.94
CA THR A 349 -7.29 13.06 -14.73
C THR A 349 -7.58 12.10 -15.88
N SER A 350 -8.51 11.15 -15.70
CA SER A 350 -8.91 10.22 -16.76
C SER A 350 -9.71 10.93 -17.85
N VAL A 351 -10.68 11.77 -17.46
CA VAL A 351 -11.50 12.59 -18.37
C VAL A 351 -10.60 13.54 -19.17
N TYR A 352 -9.70 14.25 -18.50
CA TYR A 352 -8.79 15.22 -19.11
C TYR A 352 -7.90 14.59 -20.20
N LYS A 353 -7.35 13.40 -19.95
CA LYS A 353 -6.52 12.68 -20.92
C LYS A 353 -7.28 12.30 -22.19
N VAL A 354 -8.48 11.74 -22.03
CA VAL A 354 -9.32 11.34 -23.18
C VAL A 354 -9.85 12.56 -23.93
N PHE A 355 -10.27 13.59 -23.19
CA PHE A 355 -10.71 14.87 -23.74
C PHE A 355 -9.63 15.54 -24.61
N ASN A 356 -8.40 15.68 -24.10
CA ASN A 356 -7.31 16.27 -24.87
C ASN A 356 -6.98 15.45 -26.12
N LYS A 357 -6.99 14.12 -26.02
CA LYS A 357 -6.77 13.24 -27.17
C LYS A 357 -7.79 13.48 -28.28
N PHE A 358 -9.08 13.57 -27.93
CA PHE A 358 -10.12 13.86 -28.93
C PHE A 358 -10.03 15.28 -29.48
N LYS A 359 -9.65 16.26 -28.66
CA LYS A 359 -9.44 17.63 -29.13
C LYS A 359 -8.28 17.72 -30.12
N GLU A 360 -7.20 16.96 -29.91
CA GLU A 360 -6.12 16.82 -30.88
C GLU A 360 -6.59 16.16 -32.18
N GLU A 361 -7.38 15.08 -32.10
CA GLU A 361 -7.95 14.39 -33.27
C GLU A 361 -8.85 15.34 -34.10
N ILE A 362 -9.75 16.09 -33.46
CA ILE A 362 -10.65 17.05 -34.12
C ILE A 362 -9.87 18.21 -34.75
N ASN A 363 -8.85 18.74 -34.06
CA ASN A 363 -8.03 19.84 -34.59
C ASN A 363 -7.21 19.40 -35.82
N ILE A 364 -6.76 18.14 -35.87
CA ILE A 364 -6.05 17.60 -37.04
C ILE A 364 -6.99 17.57 -38.24
N GLU A 365 -8.24 17.09 -38.07
CA GLU A 365 -9.25 17.02 -39.15
C GLU A 365 -9.63 18.41 -39.69
N GLN A 366 -9.64 19.45 -38.85
CA GLN A 366 -9.94 20.82 -39.29
C GLN A 366 -8.75 21.51 -39.99
N SER A 367 -7.52 21.07 -39.73
CA SER A 367 -6.30 21.66 -40.31
C SER A 367 -5.90 21.07 -41.67
N SER A 368 -6.54 20.00 -42.12
CA SER A 368 -6.29 19.35 -43.42
C SER A 368 -7.00 20.06 -44.58
N ILE A 369 -6.67 21.32 -44.83
CA ILE A 369 -6.80 21.94 -46.16
C ILE A 369 -5.45 21.72 -46.88
N PRO A 370 -5.41 21.28 -48.15
CA PRO A 370 -4.16 20.93 -48.82
C PRO A 370 -3.30 22.19 -49.05
N SER A 371 -2.20 22.30 -48.31
CA SER A 371 -1.13 23.26 -48.60
C SER A 371 0.00 22.51 -49.32
N PRO A 372 0.64 23.10 -50.35
CA PRO A 372 1.49 22.36 -51.26
C PRO A 372 2.79 21.90 -50.61
N VAL A 373 3.15 20.69 -51.02
CA VAL A 373 4.32 19.85 -50.78
C VAL A 373 5.60 20.64 -50.47
N SER A 374 6.19 20.39 -49.30
CA SER A 374 7.64 20.53 -49.08
C SER A 374 8.16 19.40 -48.19
N ASP A 375 9.37 18.96 -48.52
CA ASP A 375 9.91 17.64 -48.25
C ASP A 375 10.09 17.25 -46.78
N THR A 376 9.73 15.98 -46.54
CA THR A 376 10.21 15.02 -45.53
C THR A 376 10.93 15.56 -44.28
N LYS A 377 10.17 16.16 -43.36
CA LYS A 377 10.52 16.11 -41.92
C LYS A 377 9.97 14.81 -41.31
N ILE A 378 10.85 13.84 -41.09
CA ILE A 378 10.59 12.68 -40.23
C ILE A 378 10.32 13.21 -38.81
N LYS A 379 9.06 13.51 -38.50
CA LYS A 379 8.60 13.78 -37.13
C LYS A 379 8.56 12.44 -36.39
N SER A 380 9.66 12.10 -35.74
CA SER A 380 9.67 11.02 -34.76
C SER A 380 8.64 11.36 -33.67
N LYS A 381 7.58 10.55 -33.57
CA LYS A 381 6.58 10.66 -32.51
C LYS A 381 7.26 10.33 -31.17
N SER A 382 7.88 11.32 -30.54
CA SER A 382 8.34 11.21 -29.17
C SER A 382 7.10 11.08 -28.28
N ARG A 383 6.85 9.86 -27.78
CA ARG A 383 5.83 9.66 -26.75
C ARG A 383 6.21 10.52 -25.56
N GLY A 384 5.35 11.50 -25.26
CA GLY A 384 5.56 12.59 -24.33
C GLY A 384 6.31 12.19 -23.07
N TYR A 385 7.51 12.74 -22.93
CA TYR A 385 8.07 12.99 -21.62
C TYR A 385 7.15 14.05 -20.99
N ASP A 386 6.34 13.71 -20.00
CA ASP A 386 5.45 14.65 -19.29
C ASP A 386 6.23 15.75 -18.50
N TYR A 387 7.51 15.99 -18.84
CA TYR A 387 8.40 16.92 -18.15
C TYR A 387 9.35 17.61 -19.15
N LYS A 388 9.62 18.89 -18.85
CA LYS A 388 10.43 19.98 -19.46
C LYS A 388 11.73 19.69 -20.25
N LEU A 389 12.02 18.46 -20.68
CA LEU A 389 13.20 18.16 -21.50
C LEU A 389 12.91 18.49 -22.98
N LYS A 390 13.42 19.63 -23.43
CA LYS A 390 13.52 19.99 -24.86
C LYS A 390 14.56 19.11 -25.57
N ASP A 391 14.52 19.09 -26.90
CA ASP A 391 15.43 18.28 -27.74
C ASP A 391 16.91 18.53 -27.43
N LEU A 392 17.30 19.79 -27.17
CA LEU A 392 18.65 20.15 -26.75
C LEU A 392 19.12 19.35 -25.52
N HIS A 393 18.23 19.17 -24.53
CA HIS A 393 18.56 18.42 -23.32
C HIS A 393 18.70 16.92 -23.60
N ILE A 394 17.89 16.38 -24.52
CA ILE A 394 17.99 14.98 -24.94
C ILE A 394 19.32 14.73 -25.66
N GLU A 395 19.77 15.66 -26.51
CA GLU A 395 21.08 15.58 -27.17
C GLU A 395 22.26 15.63 -26.18
N CYS A 396 22.20 16.51 -25.17
CA CYS A 396 23.18 16.51 -24.07
C CYS A 396 23.23 15.16 -23.34
N LEU A 397 22.06 14.60 -22.99
CA LEU A 397 21.99 13.29 -22.32
C LEU A 397 22.50 12.13 -23.20
N LYS A 398 22.31 12.20 -24.53
CA LYS A 398 22.91 11.25 -25.47
C LYS A 398 24.44 11.35 -25.47
N LYS A 399 24.99 12.57 -25.45
CA LYS A 399 26.44 12.81 -25.35
C LYS A 399 27.01 12.20 -24.07
N TYR A 400 26.35 12.41 -22.92
CA TYR A 400 26.82 11.84 -21.65
C TYR A 400 26.79 10.31 -21.64
N ILE A 401 25.82 9.67 -22.30
CA ILE A 401 25.78 8.20 -22.43
C ILE A 401 26.92 7.68 -23.32
N LYS A 402 27.32 8.44 -24.35
CA LYS A 402 28.47 8.09 -25.20
C LYS A 402 29.79 8.18 -24.42
N GLU A 403 29.92 9.17 -23.54
CA GLU A 403 31.11 9.35 -22.68
C GLU A 403 31.14 8.35 -21.51
N ASP A 404 29.98 8.11 -20.88
CA ASP A 404 29.82 7.23 -19.71
C ASP A 404 28.51 6.44 -19.85
N VAL A 405 28.61 5.23 -20.43
CA VAL A 405 27.48 4.32 -20.69
C VAL A 405 26.63 4.08 -19.43
N LEU A 406 27.27 4.13 -18.25
CA LEU A 406 26.67 3.83 -16.95
C LEU A 406 26.34 5.09 -16.12
N ILE A 407 26.35 6.28 -16.73
CA ILE A 407 26.05 7.52 -16.02
C ILE A 407 24.73 7.43 -15.23
N CYS A 408 24.79 7.79 -13.95
CA CYS A 408 23.65 7.76 -13.05
C CYS A 408 22.80 9.02 -13.20
N GLY A 409 21.51 8.94 -12.84
CA GLY A 409 20.57 10.06 -13.01
C GLY A 409 20.97 11.33 -12.27
N THR A 410 21.65 11.23 -11.13
CA THR A 410 22.12 12.39 -10.36
C THR A 410 23.29 13.08 -11.07
N LYS A 411 24.32 12.33 -11.47
CA LYS A 411 25.49 12.86 -12.19
C LYS A 411 25.06 13.51 -13.52
N ALA A 412 24.20 12.84 -14.29
CA ALA A 412 23.66 13.38 -15.54
C ALA A 412 22.81 14.65 -15.32
N ARG A 413 22.04 14.72 -14.22
CA ARG A 413 21.28 15.93 -13.88
C ARG A 413 22.21 17.10 -13.59
N ASP A 414 23.23 16.87 -12.76
CA ASP A 414 24.15 17.93 -12.33
C ASP A 414 24.95 18.45 -13.53
N GLN A 415 25.36 17.56 -14.43
CA GLN A 415 26.04 17.92 -15.68
C GLN A 415 25.11 18.68 -16.64
N LEU A 416 23.86 18.23 -16.79
CA LEU A 416 22.86 18.92 -17.60
C LEU A 416 22.55 20.32 -17.05
N TYR A 417 22.42 20.48 -15.73
CA TYR A 417 22.23 21.78 -15.10
C TYR A 417 23.43 22.71 -15.35
N LYS A 418 24.65 22.17 -15.25
CA LYS A 418 25.87 22.94 -15.52
C LYS A 418 25.96 23.42 -16.96
N GLU A 419 25.53 22.62 -17.93
CA GLU A 419 25.62 22.94 -19.36
C GLU A 419 24.44 23.77 -19.88
N THR A 420 23.23 23.57 -19.36
CA THR A 420 22.01 24.19 -19.94
C THR A 420 21.21 25.05 -18.96
N GLY A 421 21.60 25.09 -17.69
CA GLY A 421 20.86 25.77 -16.61
C GLY A 421 19.54 25.09 -16.25
N LEU A 422 19.22 23.92 -16.81
CA LEU A 422 17.95 23.26 -16.57
C LEU A 422 17.92 22.54 -15.22
N GLU A 423 17.08 23.03 -14.31
CA GLU A 423 16.79 22.34 -13.07
C GLU A 423 15.72 21.25 -13.28
N ALA A 424 16.17 20.04 -13.61
CA ALA A 424 15.32 18.87 -13.78
C ALA A 424 15.35 17.93 -12.56
N SER A 425 14.24 17.24 -12.29
CA SER A 425 14.22 16.22 -11.24
C SER A 425 15.08 15.01 -11.62
N VAL A 426 15.75 14.38 -10.64
CA VAL A 426 16.59 13.17 -10.87
C VAL A 426 15.76 12.05 -11.50
N THR A 427 14.49 11.91 -11.12
CA THR A 427 13.57 10.91 -11.69
C THR A 427 13.30 11.16 -13.17
N CYS A 428 13.16 12.42 -13.58
CA CYS A 428 12.96 12.82 -14.98
C CYS A 428 14.20 12.43 -15.83
N ILE A 429 15.39 12.83 -15.38
CA ILE A 429 16.66 12.49 -16.04
C ILE A 429 16.87 10.98 -16.11
N ARG A 430 16.61 10.26 -15.02
CA ARG A 430 16.72 8.80 -14.99
C ARG A 430 15.81 8.12 -16.03
N THR A 431 14.59 8.62 -16.18
CA THR A 431 13.63 8.09 -17.17
C THR A 431 14.10 8.36 -18.59
N ALA A 432 14.59 9.57 -18.87
CA ALA A 432 15.17 9.95 -20.16
C ALA A 432 16.38 9.06 -20.52
N LEU A 433 17.33 8.88 -19.60
CA LEU A 433 18.49 8.01 -19.81
C LEU A 433 18.09 6.56 -20.12
N ILE A 434 17.07 6.00 -19.44
CA ILE A 434 16.58 4.64 -19.73
C ILE A 434 16.03 4.55 -21.15
N ASN A 435 15.28 5.56 -21.59
CA ASN A 435 14.69 5.57 -22.92
C ASN A 435 15.75 5.78 -24.01
N ILE A 436 16.71 6.69 -23.81
CA ILE A 436 17.83 6.90 -24.74
C ILE A 436 18.64 5.61 -24.90
N ARG A 437 18.96 4.92 -23.80
CA ARG A 437 19.66 3.61 -23.86
C ARG A 437 18.88 2.56 -24.65
N LYS A 438 17.55 2.52 -24.51
CA LYS A 438 16.70 1.60 -25.30
C LYS A 438 16.77 1.94 -26.79
N GLN A 439 16.71 3.21 -27.16
CA GLN A 439 16.80 3.66 -28.54
C GLN A 439 18.16 3.30 -29.15
N LEU A 440 19.26 3.62 -28.47
CA LEU A 440 20.62 3.29 -28.94
C LEU A 440 20.83 1.78 -29.08
N ASN A 441 20.30 0.96 -28.17
CA ASN A 441 20.37 -0.49 -28.30
C ASN A 441 19.56 -1.01 -29.49
N SER A 442 18.39 -0.42 -29.77
CA SER A 442 17.57 -0.80 -30.93
C SER A 442 18.25 -0.42 -32.26
N GLU A 443 18.93 0.72 -32.33
CA GLU A 443 19.69 1.16 -33.51
C GLU A 443 20.92 0.27 -33.77
N ASN A 444 21.65 -0.13 -32.72
CA ASN A 444 22.80 -1.03 -32.87
C ASN A 444 22.43 -2.46 -33.30
N ILE A 445 21.22 -2.94 -32.94
CA ILE A 445 20.71 -4.24 -33.38
C ILE A 445 20.41 -4.25 -34.89
N LEU A 446 20.11 -3.10 -35.49
CA LEU A 446 19.84 -2.99 -36.94
C LEU A 446 21.12 -2.94 -37.79
N ILE A 447 22.27 -2.62 -37.19
CA ILE A 447 23.56 -2.48 -37.90
C ILE A 447 24.42 -3.74 -37.76
N SER A 448 24.09 -4.65 -36.84
CA SER A 448 24.82 -5.90 -36.60
C SER A 448 24.05 -7.08 -37.19
N SER A 449 24.58 -7.73 -38.24
CA SER A 449 24.05 -9.00 -38.75
C SER A 449 23.84 -10.03 -37.62
N PRO A 450 22.84 -10.92 -37.73
CA PRO A 450 22.43 -11.83 -36.66
C PRO A 450 23.39 -13.01 -36.58
N SER A 451 24.60 -12.79 -36.10
CA SER A 451 25.51 -13.86 -35.72
C SER A 451 26.35 -13.37 -34.55
N SER A 452 26.01 -13.87 -33.36
CA SER A 452 26.74 -13.67 -32.10
C SER A 452 26.75 -12.24 -31.53
N ASN A 453 25.70 -11.87 -30.76
CA ASN A 453 25.87 -11.35 -29.38
C ASN A 453 24.55 -11.09 -28.63
N GLN A 454 24.19 -12.10 -27.83
CA GLN A 454 23.69 -12.10 -26.45
C GLN A 454 22.63 -11.10 -25.93
N ILE A 455 21.56 -11.75 -25.46
CA ILE A 455 20.43 -11.36 -24.60
C ILE A 455 20.91 -10.92 -23.19
N LEU A 456 21.75 -9.88 -23.09
CA LEU A 456 22.47 -9.59 -21.84
C LEU A 456 21.83 -8.52 -20.94
N ASN A 457 20.98 -7.62 -21.47
CA ASN A 457 20.51 -6.46 -20.69
C ASN A 457 19.09 -6.56 -20.09
N ASN A 458 18.28 -7.56 -20.45
CA ASN A 458 16.92 -7.70 -19.92
C ASN A 458 16.78 -8.59 -18.67
N LYS A 459 17.79 -9.42 -18.33
CA LYS A 459 17.69 -10.34 -17.18
C LYS A 459 17.90 -9.62 -15.83
N ALA A 460 18.74 -8.58 -15.76
CA ALA A 460 19.04 -7.84 -14.54
C ALA A 460 17.79 -7.26 -13.84
N TRP A 461 16.74 -6.92 -14.58
CA TRP A 461 15.50 -6.36 -14.01
C TRP A 461 14.68 -7.37 -13.20
N LYS A 462 14.83 -8.68 -13.46
CA LYS A 462 14.11 -9.73 -12.70
C LYS A 462 14.59 -9.82 -11.25
N PHE A 463 15.84 -9.46 -10.99
CA PHE A 463 16.51 -9.66 -9.71
C PHE A 463 16.41 -8.46 -8.75
N GLY A 464 15.90 -7.32 -9.23
CA GLY A 464 15.76 -6.07 -8.46
C GLY A 464 16.95 -5.12 -8.62
N PHE A 465 16.70 -3.82 -8.43
CA PHE A 465 17.60 -2.71 -8.80
C PHE A 465 19.01 -2.69 -8.15
N LYS A 466 19.36 -3.65 -7.29
CA LYS A 466 20.64 -3.67 -6.55
C LYS A 466 21.66 -4.68 -7.08
N LEU A 467 21.25 -5.67 -7.87
CA LEU A 467 22.18 -6.67 -8.43
C LEU A 467 22.54 -6.28 -9.87
N LYS A 468 23.85 -6.06 -10.11
CA LYS A 468 24.41 -5.93 -11.46
C LYS A 468 24.54 -7.31 -12.08
N GLN A 469 24.70 -7.37 -13.39
CA GLN A 469 24.86 -8.64 -14.11
C GLN A 469 26.05 -9.46 -13.58
N VAL A 470 27.19 -8.82 -13.34
CA VAL A 470 28.39 -9.44 -12.72
C VAL A 470 28.05 -10.16 -11.41
N HIS A 471 27.15 -9.61 -10.58
CA HIS A 471 26.74 -10.26 -9.34
C HIS A 471 25.87 -11.50 -9.62
N VAL A 472 25.01 -11.44 -10.64
CA VAL A 472 24.17 -12.59 -11.03
C VAL A 472 25.03 -13.73 -11.56
N ASP A 473 26.07 -13.42 -12.34
CA ASP A 473 26.99 -14.41 -12.89
C ASP A 473 27.82 -15.09 -11.78
N LEU A 474 28.30 -14.33 -10.79
CA LEU A 474 28.94 -14.87 -9.59
C LEU A 474 27.99 -15.74 -8.77
N LEU A 475 26.73 -15.31 -8.58
CA LEU A 475 25.73 -16.13 -7.88
C LEU A 475 25.42 -17.45 -8.60
N LYS A 476 25.43 -17.46 -9.93
CA LYS A 476 25.34 -18.72 -10.72
C LYS A 476 26.54 -19.62 -10.46
N LYS A 477 27.76 -19.07 -10.47
CA LYS A 477 28.99 -19.80 -10.14
C LYS A 477 28.89 -20.43 -8.75
N TYR A 478 28.48 -19.66 -7.73
CA TYR A 478 28.34 -20.18 -6.37
C TYR A 478 27.27 -21.27 -6.24
N LEU A 479 26.18 -21.19 -7.01
CA LEU A 479 25.15 -22.23 -7.04
C LEU A 479 25.66 -23.53 -7.68
N ASN A 480 26.55 -23.44 -8.66
CA ASN A 480 27.18 -24.61 -9.26
C ASN A 480 28.19 -25.26 -8.30
N GLU A 481 28.93 -24.47 -7.53
CA GLU A 481 29.83 -24.98 -6.47
C GLU A 481 29.07 -25.57 -5.27
N SER A 482 27.97 -24.92 -4.86
CA SER A 482 27.16 -25.32 -3.72
C SER A 482 25.67 -25.05 -3.99
N PRO A 483 24.91 -26.06 -4.47
CA PRO A 483 23.50 -25.89 -4.85
C PRO A 483 22.61 -25.33 -3.72
N LEU A 484 22.98 -25.61 -2.47
CA LEU A 484 22.25 -25.23 -1.26
C LEU A 484 22.74 -23.93 -0.61
N ILE A 485 23.63 -23.16 -1.24
CA ILE A 485 24.17 -21.92 -0.66
C ILE A 485 23.06 -20.98 -0.16
N GLY A 486 23.13 -20.60 1.12
CA GLY A 486 22.19 -19.66 1.72
C GLY A 486 22.45 -18.22 1.27
N GLY A 487 21.44 -17.34 1.34
CA GLY A 487 21.61 -15.95 0.91
C GLY A 487 22.59 -15.13 1.75
N THR A 488 22.84 -15.52 3.00
CA THR A 488 23.87 -14.88 3.85
C THR A 488 25.26 -15.18 3.30
N SER A 489 25.60 -16.47 3.19
CA SER A 489 26.91 -16.91 2.68
C SER A 489 27.17 -16.44 1.25
N ALA A 490 26.13 -16.42 0.40
CA ALA A 490 26.25 -15.89 -0.95
C ALA A 490 26.47 -14.36 -0.98
N ALA A 491 25.86 -13.62 -0.04
CA ALA A 491 26.08 -12.17 0.07
C ALA A 491 27.48 -11.85 0.60
N GLU A 492 27.99 -12.62 1.55
CA GLU A 492 29.36 -12.52 2.06
C GLU A 492 30.39 -12.83 0.97
N ARG A 493 30.18 -13.93 0.21
CA ARG A 493 31.04 -14.25 -0.94
C ARG A 493 31.00 -13.16 -2.02
N LEU A 494 29.82 -12.64 -2.35
CA LEU A 494 29.71 -11.51 -3.28
C LEU A 494 30.48 -10.28 -2.76
N LYS A 495 30.42 -9.99 -1.46
CA LYS A 495 31.16 -8.86 -0.86
C LYS A 495 32.67 -9.08 -0.96
N LEU A 496 33.15 -10.31 -0.76
CA LEU A 496 34.57 -10.65 -0.92
C LEU A 496 35.02 -10.52 -2.38
N ASP A 497 34.24 -11.04 -3.34
CA ASP A 497 34.64 -11.06 -4.75
C ASP A 497 34.50 -9.70 -5.44
N THR A 498 33.58 -8.84 -4.98
CA THR A 498 33.26 -7.58 -5.67
C THR A 498 33.60 -6.33 -4.85
N GLY A 499 33.89 -6.47 -3.56
CA GLY A 499 34.05 -5.36 -2.62
C GLY A 499 32.75 -4.61 -2.29
N ILE A 500 31.60 -5.02 -2.83
CA ILE A 500 30.32 -4.32 -2.65
C ILE A 500 29.45 -5.06 -1.64
N GLU A 501 29.03 -4.35 -0.60
CA GLU A 501 28.09 -4.88 0.38
C GLU A 501 26.66 -4.87 -0.18
N ILE A 502 26.12 -6.07 -0.40
CA ILE A 502 24.78 -6.26 -0.95
C ILE A 502 23.89 -6.85 0.15
N SER A 503 22.77 -6.18 0.45
CA SER A 503 21.78 -6.70 1.40
C SER A 503 21.36 -8.14 1.04
N GLN A 504 21.15 -8.98 2.05
CA GLN A 504 20.79 -10.39 1.91
C GLN A 504 19.49 -10.63 1.11
N PHE A 505 18.52 -9.71 1.21
CA PHE A 505 17.20 -9.84 0.56
C PHE A 505 17.25 -9.98 -0.98
N PRO A 506 17.88 -9.08 -1.75
CA PRO A 506 18.02 -9.24 -3.20
C PRO A 506 18.84 -10.49 -3.58
N VAL A 507 19.84 -10.88 -2.79
CA VAL A 507 20.62 -12.12 -3.01
C VAL A 507 19.72 -13.35 -2.88
N ASN A 508 18.93 -13.45 -1.81
CA ASN A 508 17.95 -14.53 -1.62
C ASN A 508 16.93 -14.61 -2.77
N LYS A 509 16.44 -13.46 -3.22
CA LYS A 509 15.51 -13.40 -4.35
C LYS A 509 16.16 -13.91 -5.63
N ALA A 510 17.43 -13.54 -5.87
CA ALA A 510 18.16 -13.98 -7.05
C ALA A 510 18.49 -15.47 -7.05
N LEU A 511 19.01 -15.99 -5.94
CA LEU A 511 19.26 -17.42 -5.78
C LEU A 511 18.00 -18.26 -6.04
N LYS A 512 16.84 -17.81 -5.54
CA LYS A 512 15.57 -18.51 -5.76
C LYS A 512 15.16 -18.57 -7.24
N ILE A 513 15.41 -17.51 -7.99
CA ILE A 513 15.10 -17.46 -9.43
C ILE A 513 16.12 -18.33 -10.19
N LEU A 514 17.41 -18.17 -9.91
CA LEU A 514 18.49 -18.92 -10.56
C LEU A 514 18.33 -20.44 -10.37
N ARG A 515 17.95 -20.89 -9.17
CA ARG A 515 17.66 -22.31 -8.91
C ARG A 515 16.56 -22.87 -9.81
N ARG A 516 15.49 -22.10 -10.05
CA ARG A 516 14.41 -22.52 -10.95
C ARG A 516 14.87 -22.58 -12.39
N GLU A 517 15.69 -21.62 -12.83
CA GLU A 517 16.27 -21.63 -14.18
C GLU A 517 17.15 -22.88 -14.37
N ILE A 518 18.02 -23.19 -13.41
CA ILE A 518 18.87 -24.39 -13.45
C ILE A 518 18.04 -25.69 -13.45
N GLU A 519 16.95 -25.75 -12.68
CA GLU A 519 16.06 -26.92 -12.62
C GLU A 519 15.28 -27.12 -13.94
N GLN A 520 14.89 -26.03 -14.59
CA GLN A 520 14.28 -26.05 -15.93
C GLN A 520 15.28 -26.52 -16.99
N GLU A 521 16.50 -25.98 -17.01
CA GLU A 521 17.57 -26.39 -17.93
C GLU A 521 17.90 -27.89 -17.79
N LYS A 522 17.94 -28.42 -16.55
CA LYS A 522 18.12 -29.86 -16.30
C LYS A 522 16.96 -30.71 -16.84
N SER A 523 15.74 -30.22 -16.70
CA SER A 523 14.54 -30.92 -17.17
C SER A 523 14.51 -31.00 -18.70
N GLU A 524 14.97 -29.95 -19.39
CA GLU A 524 15.05 -29.91 -20.86
C GLU A 524 16.16 -30.83 -21.41
N LEU A 525 17.29 -30.94 -20.70
CA LEU A 525 18.37 -31.87 -21.07
C LEU A 525 17.96 -33.34 -20.95
N HIS A 526 17.18 -33.71 -19.92
CA HIS A 526 16.69 -35.08 -19.77
C HIS A 526 15.66 -35.49 -20.84
N LEU A 527 14.95 -34.53 -21.45
CA LEU A 527 14.00 -34.79 -22.53
C LEU A 527 14.67 -34.90 -23.92
N SER A 528 15.97 -34.58 -24.02
CA SER A 528 16.71 -34.50 -25.27
C SER A 528 17.64 -35.70 -25.52
N ILE A 529 17.60 -36.72 -24.66
CA ILE A 529 18.33 -37.98 -24.85
C ILE A 529 17.34 -39.01 -25.42
N PRO A 530 17.42 -39.35 -26.71
CA PRO A 530 16.52 -40.32 -27.36
C PRO A 530 16.68 -41.75 -26.85
#